data_AF-A0A8T9SUQ3-F1
#
_entry.id   AF-A0A8T9SUQ3-F1
#
_cell.length_a   1.000
_cell.length_b   1.000
_cell.length_c   1.000
_cell.angle_alpha   90.00
_cell.angle_beta   90.00
_cell.angle_gamma   90.00
#
_symmetry.space_group_name_H-M   'P 1'
#
loop_
_entity.id
_entity.type
_entity.pdbx_description
1 polymer ?
#
loop_
_entity_poly.entity_id
_entity_poly.type
_entity_poly.pdbx_seq_one_letter_code
_entity_poly.pdbx_strand_id
1 'polypeptide(L)'
;MEELNNLVKIVTDRKISVSPLLNLADRKGSKESALVYLLEKEPEATSSKIIKELYGNTTESTYASYRKLKSRVQQKLLNNLYFLDHNDPRFPVSRNYETQCIQLFHQANILRLEGEYTLSEKMMRKCLRVAMEAEFTTYSILSARALRTLYVDRRQPTRFASISVKLKKLQEVSDLEELAEHIYWDIRMSSAHNVQTRRALLEKMSRYIAELEGLYKKAKSFNTFNSLYFSKISEYELTGDYDNIIKYTAEVNRQWERGKINQKRFDKRFNNFMSVYAHLRSRQVHKGLKLAEKFLLDIHYSSGNWFYFMEHYFLLAMHAGKYSQARELLAAAHKNPYYRKQRVAAQQRWDLFEAYLHFVFPESSPLRAMHFARFVQSVPDFSRDKQGYNIAILILQFLYFLRNHETDALLARLEGLRKYQQRHLRDAATLRSQLFLRMLLLVVKEDFNLKNSIKKGQVLLTRLREVPQPGEAFAEIEIIPYEDLWELTLDILRQWHDVDPQRKLKK
;
A
#
# COMPACT_ATOMS: atom_id res chain seq x y z
N MET A 1 -3.58 -12.28 -23.49
CA MET A 1 -3.88 -13.46 -22.64
C MET A 1 -4.04 -13.00 -21.20
N GLU A 2 -3.13 -12.16 -20.73
CA GLU A 2 -3.18 -11.48 -19.43
C GLU A 2 -4.57 -10.88 -19.07
N GLU A 3 -5.21 -10.14 -19.98
CA GLU A 3 -6.55 -9.58 -19.74
C GLU A 3 -7.61 -10.65 -19.41
N LEU A 4 -7.58 -11.79 -20.11
CA LEU A 4 -8.52 -12.88 -19.88
C LEU A 4 -8.22 -13.60 -18.56
N ASN A 5 -6.94 -13.77 -18.22
CA ASN A 5 -6.53 -14.31 -16.91
C ASN A 5 -7.02 -13.43 -15.77
N ASN A 6 -6.89 -12.10 -15.93
CA ASN A 6 -7.38 -11.14 -14.96
C ASN A 6 -8.90 -11.23 -14.79
N LEU A 7 -9.65 -11.34 -15.88
CA LEU A 7 -11.11 -11.53 -15.84
C LEU A 7 -11.50 -12.84 -15.15
N VAL A 8 -10.85 -13.96 -15.48
CA VAL A 8 -11.06 -15.26 -14.82
C VAL A 8 -10.85 -15.10 -13.32
N LYS A 9 -9.72 -14.54 -12.91
CA LYS A 9 -9.39 -14.32 -11.51
C LYS A 9 -10.44 -13.47 -10.79
N ILE A 10 -10.89 -12.36 -11.39
CA ILE A 10 -11.90 -11.48 -10.80
C ILE A 10 -13.22 -12.22 -10.55
N VAL A 11 -13.65 -13.03 -11.52
CA VAL A 11 -14.92 -13.76 -11.45
C VAL A 11 -14.83 -14.95 -10.49
N THR A 12 -13.72 -15.69 -10.47
CA THR A 12 -13.57 -16.85 -9.58
C THR A 12 -13.32 -16.45 -8.13
N ASP A 13 -12.57 -15.36 -7.88
CA ASP A 13 -12.30 -14.84 -6.53
C ASP A 13 -13.56 -14.24 -5.86
N ARG A 14 -14.60 -13.90 -6.64
CA ARG A 14 -15.85 -13.27 -6.19
C ARG A 14 -17.10 -13.99 -6.71
N LYS A 15 -17.00 -15.30 -6.89
CA LYS A 15 -18.13 -16.10 -7.36
C LYS A 15 -19.23 -16.16 -6.31
N ILE A 16 -20.46 -15.99 -6.74
CA ILE A 16 -21.64 -16.43 -6.00
C ILE A 16 -21.76 -17.96 -6.08
N SER A 17 -22.43 -18.57 -5.10
CA SER A 17 -22.59 -20.03 -4.99
C SER A 17 -23.20 -20.68 -6.24
N VAL A 18 -24.04 -19.95 -6.97
CA VAL A 18 -24.61 -20.35 -8.25
C VAL A 18 -24.41 -19.21 -9.25
N SER A 19 -23.47 -19.37 -10.20
CA SER A 19 -23.32 -18.40 -11.29
C SER A 19 -24.38 -18.66 -12.36
N PRO A 20 -25.15 -17.63 -12.78
CA PRO A 20 -26.24 -17.78 -13.74
C PRO A 20 -25.76 -17.98 -15.19
N LEU A 21 -24.48 -17.72 -15.51
CA LEU A 21 -23.98 -17.69 -16.89
C LEU A 21 -22.87 -18.69 -17.19
N LEU A 22 -22.08 -19.09 -16.19
CA LEU A 22 -21.05 -20.11 -16.31
C LEU A 22 -21.20 -21.09 -15.14
N ASN A 23 -21.37 -22.38 -15.43
CA ASN A 23 -21.28 -23.38 -14.38
C ASN A 23 -19.82 -23.61 -14.00
N LEU A 24 -19.29 -22.72 -13.17
CA LEU A 24 -17.91 -22.75 -12.67
C LEU A 24 -17.68 -23.90 -11.66
N ALA A 25 -18.74 -24.58 -11.20
CA ALA A 25 -18.62 -25.78 -10.37
C ALA A 25 -18.31 -27.02 -11.23
N ASP A 26 -18.77 -27.05 -12.48
CA ASP A 26 -18.51 -28.14 -13.41
C ASP A 26 -17.21 -27.91 -14.20
N ARG A 27 -16.11 -28.44 -13.65
CA ARG A 27 -14.74 -28.25 -14.16
C ARG A 27 -14.46 -28.99 -15.48
N LYS A 28 -15.35 -29.89 -15.93
CA LYS A 28 -15.14 -30.71 -17.15
C LYS A 28 -16.35 -30.77 -18.10
N GLY A 29 -17.51 -30.22 -17.74
CA GLY A 29 -18.72 -30.34 -18.54
C GLY A 29 -18.68 -29.60 -19.89
N SER A 30 -18.00 -28.46 -19.99
CA SER A 30 -17.86 -27.73 -21.26
C SER A 30 -16.44 -27.21 -21.51
N LYS A 31 -16.08 -27.04 -22.79
CA LYS A 31 -14.79 -26.43 -23.20
C LYS A 31 -14.62 -25.01 -22.66
N GLU A 32 -15.72 -24.32 -22.34
CA GLU A 32 -15.68 -22.97 -21.74
C GLU A 32 -15.26 -23.05 -20.28
N SER A 33 -15.86 -23.95 -19.50
CA SER A 33 -15.46 -24.20 -18.10
C SER A 33 -14.04 -24.75 -18.01
N ALA A 34 -13.65 -25.64 -18.92
CA ALA A 34 -12.28 -26.15 -19.01
C ALA A 34 -11.27 -25.03 -19.30
N LEU A 35 -11.57 -24.12 -20.23
CA LEU A 35 -10.70 -22.97 -20.48
C LEU A 35 -10.56 -22.10 -19.23
N VAL A 36 -11.67 -21.78 -18.55
CA VAL A 36 -11.62 -20.98 -17.30
C VAL A 36 -10.75 -21.66 -16.24
N TYR A 37 -10.92 -22.97 -16.04
CA TYR A 37 -10.13 -23.75 -15.08
C TYR A 37 -8.63 -23.76 -15.42
N LEU A 38 -8.27 -23.91 -16.71
CA LEU A 38 -6.88 -23.87 -17.15
C LEU A 38 -6.24 -22.51 -16.88
N LEU A 39 -6.95 -21.41 -17.15
CA LEU A 39 -6.45 -20.05 -16.91
C LEU A 39 -6.36 -19.72 -15.43
N GLU A 40 -7.20 -20.30 -14.58
CA GLU A 40 -7.12 -20.18 -13.12
C GLU A 40 -5.91 -20.94 -12.57
N LYS A 41 -5.68 -22.17 -13.06
CA LYS A 41 -4.61 -23.05 -12.57
C LYS A 41 -3.23 -22.66 -13.09
N GLU A 42 -3.14 -22.27 -14.37
CA GLU A 42 -1.90 -21.93 -15.05
C GLU A 42 -2.01 -20.61 -15.83
N PRO A 43 -1.97 -19.46 -15.14
CA PRO A 43 -2.11 -18.15 -15.78
C PRO A 43 -1.04 -17.87 -16.86
N GLU A 44 0.16 -18.44 -16.69
CA GLU A 44 1.29 -18.26 -17.62
C GLU A 44 1.31 -19.26 -18.78
N ALA A 45 0.27 -20.09 -18.92
CA ALA A 45 0.21 -21.08 -19.99
C ALA A 45 0.16 -20.40 -21.38
N THR A 46 0.99 -20.90 -22.31
CA THR A 46 0.99 -20.42 -23.69
C THR A 46 -0.29 -20.86 -24.40
N SER A 47 -0.74 -20.07 -25.38
CA SER A 47 -1.92 -20.41 -26.21
C SER A 47 -1.80 -21.80 -26.83
N SER A 48 -0.60 -22.20 -27.25
CA SER A 48 -0.34 -23.54 -27.82
C SER A 48 -0.56 -24.65 -26.79
N LYS A 49 -0.09 -24.48 -25.55
CA LYS A 49 -0.33 -25.44 -24.46
C LYS A 49 -1.82 -25.60 -24.16
N ILE A 50 -2.54 -24.48 -24.05
CA ILE A 50 -3.98 -24.45 -23.78
C ILE A 50 -4.76 -25.13 -24.92
N ILE A 51 -4.40 -24.86 -26.18
CA ILE A 51 -5.03 -25.49 -27.35
C ILE A 51 -4.81 -26.99 -27.34
N LYS A 52 -3.57 -27.44 -27.09
CA LYS A 52 -3.24 -28.87 -27.01
C LYS A 52 -4.06 -29.56 -25.91
N GLU A 53 -4.23 -28.92 -24.75
CA GLU A 53 -4.98 -29.48 -23.63
C GLU A 53 -6.50 -29.49 -23.85
N LEU A 54 -7.05 -28.50 -24.57
CA LEU A 54 -8.49 -28.39 -24.85
C LEU A 54 -8.96 -29.18 -26.09
N TYR A 55 -8.10 -29.36 -27.09
CA TYR A 55 -8.46 -29.94 -28.38
C TYR A 55 -7.62 -31.17 -28.77
N GLY A 56 -6.58 -31.53 -28.00
CA GLY A 56 -5.73 -32.69 -28.24
C GLY A 56 -4.65 -32.48 -29.31
N ASN A 57 -4.79 -31.50 -30.21
CA ASN A 57 -3.81 -31.17 -31.24
C ASN A 57 -3.73 -29.65 -31.48
N THR A 58 -2.66 -29.22 -32.17
CA THR A 58 -2.40 -27.82 -32.52
C THR A 58 -2.34 -27.67 -34.04
N THR A 59 -3.51 -27.65 -34.68
CA THR A 59 -3.70 -27.38 -36.11
C THR A 59 -4.28 -25.97 -36.33
N GLU A 60 -4.16 -25.42 -37.54
CA GLU A 60 -4.74 -24.10 -37.87
C GLU A 60 -6.26 -24.02 -37.57
N SER A 61 -6.98 -25.12 -37.84
CA SER A 61 -8.40 -25.27 -37.49
C SER A 61 -8.67 -25.18 -35.98
N THR A 62 -7.82 -25.80 -35.15
CA THR A 62 -7.93 -25.67 -33.68
C THR A 62 -7.56 -24.28 -33.18
N TYR A 63 -6.62 -23.58 -33.81
CA TYR A 63 -6.34 -22.17 -33.51
C TYR A 63 -7.55 -21.28 -33.82
N ALA A 64 -8.21 -21.48 -34.96
CA ALA A 64 -9.44 -20.76 -35.30
C ALA A 64 -10.58 -21.06 -34.30
N SER A 65 -10.75 -22.33 -33.92
CA SER A 65 -11.73 -22.77 -32.94
C SER A 65 -11.48 -22.18 -31.54
N TYR A 66 -10.22 -22.14 -31.12
CA TYR A 66 -9.80 -21.53 -29.86
C TYR A 66 -10.05 -20.02 -29.83
N ARG A 67 -9.78 -19.29 -30.92
CA ARG A 67 -10.11 -17.86 -31.00
C ARG A 67 -11.59 -17.58 -30.76
N LYS A 68 -12.48 -18.40 -31.36
CA LYS A 68 -13.94 -18.32 -31.16
C LYS A 68 -14.32 -18.65 -29.70
N LEU A 69 -13.77 -19.73 -29.14
CA LEU A 69 -13.98 -20.13 -27.75
C LEU A 69 -13.55 -19.03 -26.78
N LYS A 70 -12.34 -18.50 -26.97
CA LYS A 70 -11.77 -17.43 -26.16
C LYS A 70 -12.67 -16.19 -26.14
N SER A 71 -13.11 -15.73 -27.31
CA SER A 71 -14.03 -14.58 -27.43
C SER A 71 -15.35 -14.83 -26.69
N ARG A 72 -15.95 -16.02 -26.87
CA ARG A 72 -17.18 -16.40 -26.17
C ARG A 72 -17.00 -16.44 -24.64
N VAL A 73 -15.91 -17.04 -24.16
CA VAL A 73 -15.59 -17.10 -22.73
C VAL A 73 -15.37 -15.70 -22.16
N GLN A 74 -14.62 -14.85 -22.87
CA GLN A 74 -14.43 -13.46 -22.48
C GLN A 74 -15.76 -12.72 -22.34
N GLN A 75 -16.67 -12.84 -23.31
CA GLN A 75 -17.99 -12.22 -23.23
C GLN A 75 -18.82 -12.74 -22.05
N LYS A 76 -18.83 -14.06 -21.82
CA LYS A 76 -19.51 -14.66 -20.67
C LYS A 76 -18.91 -14.18 -19.34
N LEU A 77 -17.59 -14.02 -19.24
CA LEU A 77 -16.93 -13.49 -18.04
C LEU A 77 -17.27 -12.01 -17.81
N LEU A 78 -17.30 -11.19 -18.87
CA LEU A 78 -17.75 -9.79 -18.78
C LEU A 78 -19.18 -9.70 -18.26
N ASN A 79 -20.08 -10.55 -18.77
CA ASN A 79 -21.46 -10.61 -18.29
C ASN A 79 -21.55 -11.10 -16.83
N ASN A 80 -20.60 -11.94 -16.38
CA ASN A 80 -20.53 -12.36 -14.98
C ASN A 80 -20.17 -11.22 -14.01
N LEU A 81 -19.60 -10.10 -14.49
CA LEU A 81 -19.28 -8.96 -13.63
C LEU A 81 -20.52 -8.35 -12.94
N TYR A 82 -21.71 -8.54 -13.51
CA TYR A 82 -22.97 -8.12 -12.89
C TYR A 82 -23.39 -8.97 -11.68
N PHE A 83 -22.79 -10.16 -11.52
CA PHE A 83 -23.19 -11.18 -10.53
C PHE A 83 -22.11 -11.47 -9.50
N LEU A 84 -21.10 -10.60 -9.38
CA LEU A 84 -20.05 -10.75 -8.38
C LEU A 84 -20.61 -10.63 -6.96
N ASP A 85 -20.02 -11.36 -6.03
CA ASP A 85 -20.29 -11.14 -4.61
C ASP A 85 -19.72 -9.78 -4.18
N HIS A 86 -20.60 -8.93 -3.69
CA HIS A 86 -20.27 -7.59 -3.20
C HIS A 86 -20.06 -7.57 -1.68
N ASN A 87 -20.37 -8.63 -0.93
CA ASN A 87 -20.20 -8.63 0.53
C ASN A 87 -18.78 -8.95 1.01
N ASP A 88 -17.81 -8.87 0.10
CA ASP A 88 -16.44 -9.22 0.36
C ASP A 88 -15.73 -8.18 1.25
N PRO A 89 -15.29 -8.56 2.47
CA PRO A 89 -14.67 -7.64 3.44
C PRO A 89 -13.31 -7.10 2.98
N ARG A 90 -12.71 -7.66 1.93
CA ARG A 90 -11.46 -7.16 1.34
C ARG A 90 -11.64 -5.78 0.70
N PHE A 91 -12.86 -5.42 0.33
CA PHE A 91 -13.13 -4.16 -0.37
C PHE A 91 -13.77 -3.11 0.54
N PRO A 92 -13.66 -1.82 0.20
CA PRO A 92 -14.36 -0.76 0.93
C PRO A 92 -15.88 -0.92 0.79
N VAL A 93 -16.60 -0.64 1.87
CA VAL A 93 -18.08 -0.63 1.89
C VAL A 93 -18.66 0.25 0.78
N SER A 94 -17.99 1.35 0.46
CA SER A 94 -18.38 2.29 -0.60
C SER A 94 -18.55 1.62 -1.97
N ARG A 95 -17.72 0.62 -2.29
CA ARG A 95 -17.80 -0.13 -3.55
C ARG A 95 -19.15 -0.82 -3.71
N ASN A 96 -19.75 -1.28 -2.63
CA ASN A 96 -21.02 -2.00 -2.67
C ASN A 96 -22.16 -1.05 -3.00
N TYR A 97 -22.15 0.13 -2.36
CA TYR A 97 -23.11 1.20 -2.64
C TYR A 97 -22.95 1.72 -4.08
N GLU A 98 -21.72 1.93 -4.54
CA GLU A 98 -21.41 2.34 -5.92
C GLU A 98 -21.92 1.31 -6.94
N THR A 99 -21.61 0.03 -6.72
CA THR A 99 -22.05 -1.05 -7.62
C THR A 99 -23.57 -1.18 -7.62
N GLN A 100 -24.21 -1.02 -6.46
CA GLN A 100 -25.67 -1.00 -6.37
C GLN A 100 -26.26 0.18 -7.16
N CYS A 101 -25.67 1.38 -7.09
CA CYS A 101 -26.10 2.52 -7.92
C CYS A 101 -25.98 2.21 -9.42
N ILE A 102 -24.86 1.63 -9.86
CA ILE A 102 -24.65 1.25 -11.27
C ILE A 102 -25.73 0.26 -11.73
N GLN A 103 -25.97 -0.81 -10.95
CA GLN A 103 -26.95 -1.83 -11.27
C GLN A 103 -28.38 -1.25 -11.35
N LEU A 104 -28.79 -0.49 -10.33
CA LEU A 104 -30.13 0.12 -10.28
C LEU A 104 -30.35 1.11 -11.42
N PHE A 105 -29.36 1.95 -11.72
CA PHE A 105 -29.43 2.91 -12.81
C PHE A 105 -29.57 2.21 -14.15
N HIS A 106 -28.78 1.16 -14.39
CA HIS A 106 -28.83 0.40 -15.63
C HIS A 106 -30.17 -0.31 -15.83
N GLN A 107 -30.65 -1.04 -14.80
CA GLN A 107 -31.95 -1.71 -14.82
C GLN A 107 -33.10 -0.72 -15.07
N ALA A 108 -33.10 0.42 -14.37
CA ALA A 108 -34.13 1.43 -14.53
C ALA A 108 -34.14 2.03 -15.95
N ASN A 109 -32.97 2.23 -16.56
CA ASN A 109 -32.89 2.74 -17.92
C ASN A 109 -33.36 1.73 -18.97
N ILE A 110 -33.00 0.45 -18.83
CA ILE A 110 -33.52 -0.61 -19.72
C ILE A 110 -35.04 -0.65 -19.64
N LEU A 111 -35.61 -0.71 -18.43
CA LEU A 111 -37.06 -0.71 -18.24
C LEU A 111 -37.75 0.49 -18.92
N ARG A 112 -37.15 1.69 -18.84
CA ARG A 112 -37.68 2.88 -19.51
C ARG A 112 -37.67 2.73 -21.03
N LEU A 113 -36.60 2.18 -21.60
CA LEU A 113 -36.47 1.96 -23.05
C LEU A 113 -37.48 0.92 -23.56
N GLU A 114 -37.79 -0.09 -22.74
CA GLU A 114 -38.84 -1.09 -23.02
C GLU A 114 -40.27 -0.59 -22.74
N GLY A 115 -40.44 0.68 -22.34
CA GLY A 115 -41.75 1.28 -22.05
C GLY A 115 -42.30 1.01 -20.63
N GLU A 116 -41.58 0.29 -19.78
CA GLU A 116 -41.95 0.01 -18.38
C GLU A 116 -41.61 1.17 -17.43
N TYR A 117 -42.39 2.25 -17.52
CA TYR A 117 -42.11 3.49 -16.78
C TYR A 117 -42.34 3.42 -15.27
N THR A 118 -43.27 2.59 -14.80
CA THR A 118 -43.64 2.55 -13.37
C THR A 118 -42.55 1.87 -12.55
N LEU A 119 -42.06 0.72 -13.02
CA LEU A 119 -40.95 0.03 -12.36
C LEU A 119 -39.64 0.81 -12.55
N SER A 120 -39.41 1.38 -13.75
CA SER A 120 -38.27 2.28 -13.99
C SER A 120 -38.21 3.42 -12.98
N GLU A 121 -39.33 4.13 -12.74
CA GLU A 121 -39.39 5.20 -11.74
C GLU A 121 -39.02 4.69 -10.34
N LYS A 122 -39.59 3.55 -9.92
CA LYS A 122 -39.32 2.94 -8.60
C LYS A 122 -37.84 2.62 -8.42
N MET A 123 -37.21 2.00 -9.43
CA MET A 123 -35.79 1.65 -9.40
C MET A 123 -34.90 2.89 -9.44
N MET A 124 -35.23 3.90 -10.24
CA MET A 124 -34.45 5.14 -10.33
C MET A 124 -34.55 5.99 -9.06
N ARG A 125 -35.72 6.03 -8.40
CA ARG A 125 -35.86 6.65 -7.06
C ARG A 125 -35.04 5.90 -6.01
N LYS A 126 -34.97 4.57 -6.07
CA LYS A 126 -34.10 3.77 -5.20
C LYS A 126 -32.63 4.11 -5.46
N CYS A 127 -32.21 4.17 -6.72
CA CYS A 127 -30.85 4.57 -7.11
C CYS A 127 -30.49 5.95 -6.54
N LEU A 128 -31.36 6.95 -6.74
CA LEU A 128 -31.17 8.29 -6.21
C LEU A 128 -31.05 8.30 -4.67
N ARG A 129 -31.87 7.52 -3.97
CA ARG A 129 -31.81 7.43 -2.50
C ARG A 129 -30.48 6.85 -2.03
N VAL A 130 -30.08 5.71 -2.59
CA VAL A 130 -28.81 5.04 -2.27
C VAL A 130 -27.63 5.96 -2.57
N ALA A 131 -27.64 6.61 -3.74
CA ALA A 131 -26.59 7.55 -4.14
C ALA A 131 -26.48 8.72 -3.17
N MET A 132 -27.60 9.33 -2.77
CA MET A 132 -27.56 10.44 -1.81
C MET A 132 -27.14 10.02 -0.41
N GLU A 133 -27.61 8.86 0.06
CA GLU A 133 -27.27 8.33 1.39
C GLU A 133 -25.77 8.02 1.51
N ALA A 134 -25.15 7.56 0.42
CA ALA A 134 -23.70 7.37 0.31
C ALA A 134 -23.00 8.57 -0.34
N GLU A 135 -23.65 9.72 -0.49
CA GLU A 135 -23.08 10.97 -1.06
C GLU A 135 -22.37 10.80 -2.41
N PHE A 136 -22.80 9.87 -3.25
CA PHE A 136 -22.36 9.76 -4.63
C PHE A 136 -23.08 10.80 -5.49
N THR A 137 -22.53 12.02 -5.53
CA THR A 137 -23.09 13.17 -6.26
C THR A 137 -23.32 12.84 -7.75
N THR A 138 -22.35 12.20 -8.41
CA THR A 138 -22.46 11.78 -9.83
C THR A 138 -23.68 10.90 -10.09
N TYR A 139 -23.86 9.82 -9.33
CA TYR A 139 -25.02 8.93 -9.49
C TYR A 139 -26.33 9.59 -9.06
N SER A 140 -26.28 10.53 -8.12
CA SER A 140 -27.44 11.34 -7.73
C SER A 140 -27.90 12.24 -8.90
N ILE A 141 -26.96 12.89 -9.59
CA ILE A 141 -27.23 13.72 -10.78
C ILE A 141 -27.78 12.85 -11.92
N LEU A 142 -27.12 11.72 -12.22
CA LEU A 142 -27.57 10.81 -13.27
C LEU A 142 -29.00 10.32 -13.01
N SER A 143 -29.29 9.91 -11.78
CA SER A 143 -30.62 9.43 -11.40
C SER A 143 -31.67 10.55 -11.44
N ALA A 144 -31.34 11.75 -10.97
CA ALA A 144 -32.24 12.90 -11.02
C ALA A 144 -32.52 13.36 -12.46
N ARG A 145 -31.52 13.34 -13.35
CA ARG A 145 -31.70 13.60 -14.79
C ARG A 145 -32.65 12.59 -15.43
N ALA A 146 -32.46 11.29 -15.16
CA ALA A 146 -33.31 10.25 -15.71
C ALA A 146 -34.76 10.33 -15.19
N LEU A 147 -34.95 10.62 -13.89
CA LEU A 147 -36.29 10.87 -13.33
C LEU A 147 -36.95 12.09 -13.96
N ARG A 148 -36.19 13.16 -14.21
CA ARG A 148 -36.71 14.36 -14.89
C ARG A 148 -37.23 14.01 -16.28
N THR A 149 -36.48 13.26 -17.07
CA THR A 149 -36.94 12.76 -18.39
C THR A 149 -38.21 11.93 -18.25
N LEU A 150 -38.23 10.97 -17.32
CA LEU A 150 -39.40 10.11 -17.10
C LEU A 150 -40.65 10.92 -16.69
N TYR A 151 -40.51 12.00 -15.92
CA TYR A 151 -41.64 12.88 -15.58
C TYR A 151 -42.13 13.73 -16.73
N VAL A 152 -41.25 14.08 -17.68
CA VAL A 152 -41.67 14.72 -18.93
C VAL A 152 -42.46 13.72 -19.78
N ASP A 153 -41.91 12.52 -19.99
CA ASP A 153 -42.55 11.44 -20.77
C ASP A 153 -43.94 11.11 -20.22
N ARG A 154 -44.09 11.13 -18.89
CA ARG A 154 -45.37 10.87 -18.18
C ARG A 154 -46.24 12.10 -17.94
N ARG A 155 -45.85 13.30 -18.40
CA ARG A 155 -46.56 14.57 -18.22
C ARG A 155 -46.90 14.89 -16.75
N GLN A 156 -45.92 14.75 -15.85
CA GLN A 156 -46.07 14.99 -14.41
C GLN A 156 -45.40 16.32 -13.96
N PRO A 157 -46.05 17.48 -14.15
CA PRO A 157 -45.40 18.80 -13.99
C PRO A 157 -44.88 19.08 -12.57
N THR A 158 -45.63 18.72 -11.53
CA THR A 158 -45.22 18.93 -10.13
C THR A 158 -43.97 18.14 -9.77
N ARG A 159 -43.91 16.87 -10.21
CA ARG A 159 -42.74 16.00 -9.99
C ARG A 159 -41.54 16.48 -10.80
N PHE A 160 -41.76 16.90 -12.05
CA PHE A 160 -40.75 17.54 -12.89
C PHE A 160 -40.13 18.78 -12.24
N ALA A 161 -40.96 19.69 -11.72
CA ALA A 161 -40.47 20.90 -11.03
C ALA A 161 -39.64 20.53 -9.80
N SER A 162 -40.14 19.61 -8.97
CA SER A 162 -39.45 19.19 -7.75
C SER A 162 -38.07 18.55 -8.02
N ILE A 163 -37.98 17.67 -9.03
CA ILE A 163 -36.72 17.01 -9.35
C ILE A 163 -35.74 17.96 -10.04
N SER A 164 -36.24 18.95 -10.79
CA SER A 164 -35.39 19.95 -11.45
C SER A 164 -34.70 20.86 -10.44
N VAL A 165 -35.41 21.30 -9.39
CA VAL A 165 -34.79 22.04 -8.27
C VAL A 165 -33.73 21.20 -7.57
N LYS A 166 -34.02 19.92 -7.32
CA LYS A 166 -33.07 19.00 -6.69
C LYS A 166 -31.84 18.76 -7.55
N LEU A 167 -32.03 18.56 -8.85
CA LEU A 167 -30.95 18.39 -9.82
C LEU A 167 -30.03 19.61 -9.86
N LYS A 168 -30.60 20.83 -9.88
CA LYS A 168 -29.81 22.07 -9.86
C LYS A 168 -28.90 22.14 -8.62
N LYS A 169 -29.45 21.87 -7.43
CA LYS A 169 -28.66 21.84 -6.18
C LYS A 169 -27.53 20.80 -6.22
N LEU A 170 -27.81 19.61 -6.77
CA LEU A 170 -26.79 18.57 -6.92
C LEU A 170 -25.68 18.99 -7.88
N GLN A 171 -26.02 19.71 -8.95
CA GLN A 171 -25.05 20.25 -9.91
C GLN A 171 -24.17 21.33 -9.28
N GLU A 172 -24.75 22.26 -8.52
CA GLU A 172 -24.00 23.27 -7.76
C GLU A 172 -22.98 22.63 -6.79
N VAL A 173 -23.36 21.53 -6.13
CA VAL A 173 -22.42 20.76 -5.29
C VAL A 173 -21.34 20.09 -6.13
N SER A 174 -21.71 19.48 -7.26
CA SER A 174 -20.78 18.82 -8.17
C SER A 174 -19.72 19.78 -8.73
N ASP A 175 -20.09 21.01 -9.03
CA ASP A 175 -19.15 22.03 -9.52
C ASP A 175 -18.09 22.36 -8.46
N LEU A 176 -18.50 22.44 -7.18
CA LEU A 176 -17.57 22.63 -6.06
C LEU A 176 -16.70 21.40 -5.80
N GLU A 177 -17.25 20.20 -5.99
CA GLU A 177 -16.50 18.94 -5.90
C GLU A 177 -15.43 18.85 -6.98
N GLU A 178 -15.76 19.20 -8.22
CA GLU A 178 -14.82 19.17 -9.35
C GLU A 178 -13.64 20.12 -9.14
N LEU A 179 -13.90 21.33 -8.61
CA LEU A 179 -12.82 22.26 -8.21
C LEU A 179 -11.92 21.65 -7.13
N ALA A 180 -12.50 21.00 -6.12
CA ALA A 180 -11.72 20.38 -5.04
C ALA A 180 -10.91 19.17 -5.53
N GLU A 181 -11.50 18.33 -6.39
CA GLU A 181 -10.84 17.20 -7.01
C GLU A 181 -9.70 17.65 -7.94
N HIS A 182 -9.87 18.74 -8.68
CA HIS A 182 -8.81 19.29 -9.52
C HIS A 182 -7.57 19.70 -8.71
N ILE A 183 -7.75 20.43 -7.60
CA ILE A 183 -6.65 20.80 -6.69
C ILE A 183 -5.99 19.54 -6.13
N TYR A 184 -6.79 18.57 -5.69
CA TYR A 184 -6.27 17.30 -5.17
C TYR A 184 -5.45 16.53 -6.23
N TRP A 185 -5.91 16.47 -7.47
CA TRP A 185 -5.18 15.82 -8.57
C TRP A 185 -3.88 16.55 -8.90
N ASP A 186 -3.85 17.89 -8.87
CA ASP A 186 -2.61 18.66 -9.07
C ASP A 186 -1.57 18.35 -7.97
N ILE A 187 -2.00 18.30 -6.70
CA ILE A 187 -1.17 17.88 -5.56
C ILE A 187 -0.61 16.47 -5.79
N ARG A 188 -1.47 15.53 -6.16
CA ARG A 188 -1.10 14.11 -6.38
C ARG A 188 -0.11 13.96 -7.53
N MET A 189 -0.37 14.62 -8.66
CA MET A 189 0.49 14.58 -9.84
C MET A 189 1.85 15.19 -9.54
N SER A 190 1.88 16.35 -8.88
CA SER A 190 3.12 17.04 -8.49
C SER A 190 3.93 16.26 -7.45
N SER A 191 3.27 15.56 -6.53
CA SER A 191 3.93 14.73 -5.51
C SER A 191 4.60 13.48 -6.09
N ALA A 192 4.05 12.91 -7.17
CA ALA A 192 4.59 11.72 -7.83
C ALA A 192 5.88 11.98 -8.63
N HIS A 193 6.22 13.24 -8.89
CA HIS A 193 7.38 13.64 -9.69
C HIS A 193 8.67 13.77 -8.85
N ASN A 194 9.70 14.35 -9.46
CA ASN A 194 11.02 14.54 -8.86
C ASN A 194 11.02 15.52 -7.67
N VAL A 195 12.14 15.57 -6.95
CA VAL A 195 12.34 16.41 -5.75
C VAL A 195 12.07 17.89 -6.00
N GLN A 196 12.43 18.40 -7.19
CA GLN A 196 12.19 19.80 -7.55
C GLN A 196 10.70 20.14 -7.62
N THR A 197 9.91 19.23 -8.22
CA THR A 197 8.45 19.39 -8.32
C THR A 197 7.79 19.39 -6.95
N ARG A 198 8.25 18.51 -6.05
CA ARG A 198 7.76 18.47 -4.65
C ARG A 198 8.07 19.76 -3.88
N ARG A 199 9.24 20.38 -4.10
CA ARG A 199 9.57 21.67 -3.49
C ARG A 199 8.65 22.80 -3.99
N ALA A 200 8.43 22.87 -5.30
CA ALA A 200 7.52 23.85 -5.88
C ALA A 200 6.06 23.65 -5.42
N LEU A 201 5.65 22.40 -5.17
CA LEU A 201 4.35 22.09 -4.60
C LEU A 201 4.20 22.62 -3.17
N LEU A 202 5.22 22.47 -2.33
CA LEU A 202 5.20 22.96 -0.94
C LEU A 202 4.94 24.47 -0.85
N GLU A 203 5.46 25.26 -1.79
CA GLU A 203 5.22 26.70 -1.85
C GLU A 203 3.75 27.06 -2.09
N LYS A 204 2.99 26.18 -2.76
CA LYS A 204 1.57 26.37 -3.09
C LYS A 204 0.63 25.68 -2.09
N MET A 205 1.15 24.76 -1.28
CA MET A 205 0.33 23.86 -0.47
C MET A 205 -0.59 24.62 0.49
N SER A 206 -0.09 25.63 1.19
CA SER A 206 -0.88 26.42 2.14
C SER A 206 -2.10 27.09 1.49
N ARG A 207 -1.94 27.61 0.27
CA ARG A 207 -3.04 28.18 -0.53
C ARG A 207 -4.04 27.09 -0.93
N TYR A 208 -3.56 25.94 -1.43
CA TYR A 208 -4.42 24.82 -1.82
C TYR A 208 -5.24 24.29 -0.66
N ILE A 209 -4.63 24.14 0.53
CA ILE A 209 -5.35 23.71 1.74
C ILE A 209 -6.42 24.74 2.13
N ALA A 210 -6.11 26.04 2.13
CA ALA A 210 -7.08 27.09 2.44
C ALA A 210 -8.27 27.10 1.46
N GLU A 211 -8.00 26.90 0.17
CA GLU A 211 -9.02 26.81 -0.86
C GLU A 211 -9.92 25.57 -0.68
N LEU A 212 -9.32 24.40 -0.44
CA LEU A 212 -10.04 23.15 -0.16
C LEU A 212 -10.89 23.26 1.13
N GLU A 213 -10.41 23.93 2.17
CA GLU A 213 -11.20 24.21 3.37
C GLU A 213 -12.42 25.10 3.06
N GLY A 214 -12.25 26.11 2.21
CA GLY A 214 -13.33 26.95 1.73
C GLY A 214 -14.37 26.18 0.92
N LEU A 215 -13.92 25.31 0.01
CA LEU A 215 -14.78 24.45 -0.80
C LEU A 215 -15.55 23.45 0.07
N TYR A 216 -14.89 22.80 1.03
CA TYR A 216 -15.54 21.87 1.96
C TYR A 216 -16.58 22.59 2.84
N LYS A 217 -16.30 23.80 3.34
CA LYS A 217 -17.27 24.59 4.12
C LYS A 217 -18.54 24.92 3.31
N LYS A 218 -18.41 25.17 2.01
CA LYS A 218 -19.52 25.49 1.10
C LYS A 218 -20.31 24.25 0.70
N ALA A 219 -19.64 23.22 0.18
CA ALA A 219 -20.28 22.03 -0.38
C ALA A 219 -20.77 21.05 0.70
N LYS A 220 -20.00 20.90 1.79
CA LYS A 220 -20.21 19.92 2.86
C LYS A 220 -20.47 18.51 2.36
N SER A 221 -19.77 18.12 1.29
CA SER A 221 -19.91 16.81 0.66
C SER A 221 -18.73 15.90 1.00
N PHE A 222 -18.92 14.58 0.83
CA PHE A 222 -17.82 13.64 1.01
C PHE A 222 -16.64 13.90 0.08
N ASN A 223 -16.87 14.23 -1.20
CA ASN A 223 -15.78 14.42 -2.17
C ASN A 223 -14.90 15.63 -1.79
N THR A 224 -15.51 16.75 -1.40
CA THR A 224 -14.75 17.92 -0.91
C THR A 224 -14.01 17.64 0.40
N PHE A 225 -14.62 16.89 1.34
CA PHE A 225 -13.93 16.39 2.52
C PHE A 225 -12.73 15.50 2.16
N ASN A 226 -12.93 14.56 1.23
CA ASN A 226 -11.93 13.58 0.84
C ASN A 226 -10.71 14.23 0.19
N SER A 227 -10.94 15.19 -0.71
CA SER A 227 -9.88 16.01 -1.32
C SER A 227 -9.10 16.79 -0.25
N LEU A 228 -9.79 17.43 0.70
CA LEU A 228 -9.13 18.12 1.81
C LEU A 228 -8.33 17.16 2.72
N TYR A 229 -8.92 16.01 3.05
CA TYR A 229 -8.31 15.01 3.91
C TYR A 229 -6.98 14.51 3.35
N PHE A 230 -6.98 14.05 2.10
CA PHE A 230 -5.75 13.54 1.50
C PHE A 230 -4.72 14.63 1.27
N SER A 231 -5.13 15.85 0.89
CA SER A 231 -4.20 16.97 0.71
C SER A 231 -3.50 17.37 2.01
N LYS A 232 -4.21 17.39 3.15
CA LYS A 232 -3.59 17.63 4.47
C LYS A 232 -2.61 16.53 4.87
N ILE A 233 -2.96 15.26 4.62
CA ILE A 233 -2.03 14.15 4.86
C ILE A 233 -0.77 14.34 4.02
N SER A 234 -0.90 14.66 2.73
CA SER A 234 0.24 14.90 1.84
C SER A 234 1.08 16.11 2.26
N GLU A 235 0.49 17.20 2.73
CA GLU A 235 1.22 18.35 3.30
C GLU A 235 2.10 17.93 4.48
N TYR A 236 1.53 17.19 5.44
CA TYR A 236 2.28 16.72 6.60
C TYR A 236 3.36 15.70 6.23
N GLU A 237 3.10 14.80 5.28
CA GLU A 237 4.10 13.84 4.80
C GLU A 237 5.28 14.52 4.10
N LEU A 238 5.01 15.56 3.29
CA LEU A 238 6.05 16.31 2.59
C LEU A 238 6.90 17.16 3.53
N THR A 239 6.30 17.71 4.59
CA THR A 239 6.98 18.51 5.62
C THR A 239 7.63 17.65 6.70
N GLY A 240 7.30 16.35 6.77
CA GLY A 240 7.77 15.44 7.82
C GLY A 240 7.06 15.65 9.17
N ASP A 241 5.91 16.33 9.19
CA ASP A 241 5.13 16.61 10.39
C ASP A 241 4.21 15.44 10.76
N TYR A 242 4.83 14.32 11.13
CA TYR A 242 4.13 13.09 11.48
C TYR A 242 3.26 13.24 12.74
N ASP A 243 3.60 14.15 13.65
CA ASP A 243 2.79 14.41 14.85
C ASP A 243 1.44 15.02 14.48
N ASN A 244 1.39 15.92 13.49
CA ASN A 244 0.12 16.42 12.99
C ASN A 244 -0.67 15.36 12.20
N ILE A 245 -0.02 14.40 11.52
CA ILE A 245 -0.73 13.22 10.98
C ILE A 245 -1.41 12.42 12.09
N ILE A 246 -0.72 12.18 13.21
CA ILE A 246 -1.30 11.47 14.36
C ILE A 246 -2.53 12.22 14.91
N LYS A 247 -2.42 13.53 15.13
CA LYS A 247 -3.53 14.36 15.62
C LYS A 247 -4.70 14.38 14.63
N TYR A 248 -4.40 14.52 13.34
CA TYR A 248 -5.42 14.66 12.30
C TYR A 248 -6.16 13.35 12.07
N THR A 249 -5.46 12.22 11.97
CA THR A 249 -6.08 10.89 11.84
C THR A 249 -6.95 10.55 13.06
N ALA A 250 -6.54 10.95 14.27
CA ALA A 250 -7.36 10.80 15.48
C ALA A 250 -8.63 11.68 15.46
N GLU A 251 -8.52 12.92 14.98
CA GLU A 251 -9.67 13.81 14.83
C GLU A 251 -10.66 13.29 13.78
N VAL A 252 -10.17 12.85 12.63
CA VAL A 252 -10.98 12.24 11.57
C VAL A 252 -11.71 11.00 12.09
N ASN A 253 -11.04 10.12 12.84
CA ASN A 253 -11.69 8.97 13.48
C ASN A 253 -12.82 9.42 14.44
N ARG A 254 -12.60 10.43 15.28
CA ARG A 254 -13.67 10.97 16.16
C ARG A 254 -14.85 11.54 15.38
N GLN A 255 -14.60 12.24 14.27
CA GLN A 255 -15.66 12.77 13.41
C GLN A 255 -16.45 11.66 12.72
N TRP A 256 -15.76 10.60 12.29
CA TRP A 256 -16.37 9.40 11.70
C TRP A 256 -17.23 8.64 12.71
N GLU A 257 -16.74 8.44 13.95
CA GLU A 257 -17.51 7.81 15.04
C GLU A 257 -18.77 8.62 15.39
N ARG A 258 -18.69 9.95 15.33
CA ARG A 258 -19.83 10.86 15.55
C ARG A 258 -20.77 11.00 14.34
N GLY A 259 -20.51 10.28 13.24
CA GLY A 259 -21.32 10.33 12.02
C GLY A 259 -21.22 11.65 11.22
N LYS A 260 -20.21 12.50 11.50
CA LYS A 260 -19.96 13.73 10.72
C LYS A 260 -19.33 13.44 9.36
N ILE A 261 -18.64 12.32 9.24
CA ILE A 261 -18.08 11.81 7.99
C ILE A 261 -18.91 10.60 7.58
N ASN A 262 -19.26 10.53 6.29
CA ASN A 262 -20.10 9.46 5.78
C ASN A 262 -19.44 8.09 5.91
N GLN A 263 -19.98 7.25 6.79
CA GLN A 263 -19.46 5.93 7.10
C GLN A 263 -19.58 4.93 5.94
N LYS A 264 -20.47 5.20 4.96
CA LYS A 264 -20.60 4.38 3.75
C LYS A 264 -19.52 4.69 2.72
N ARG A 265 -18.83 5.84 2.85
CA ARG A 265 -17.82 6.30 1.89
C ARG A 265 -16.40 6.23 2.43
N PHE A 266 -16.20 6.60 3.70
CA PHE A 266 -14.89 6.67 4.30
C PHE A 266 -14.33 5.28 4.65
N ASP A 267 -13.14 4.97 4.15
CA ASP A 267 -12.41 3.76 4.53
C ASP A 267 -11.48 4.02 5.71
N LYS A 268 -11.92 3.64 6.92
CA LYS A 268 -11.12 3.80 8.14
C LYS A 268 -9.77 3.06 8.11
N ARG A 269 -9.61 2.03 7.28
CA ARG A 269 -8.38 1.22 7.22
C ARG A 269 -7.19 2.05 6.77
N PHE A 270 -7.39 2.94 5.80
CA PHE A 270 -6.36 3.86 5.36
C PHE A 270 -5.97 4.85 6.48
N ASN A 271 -6.97 5.42 7.18
CA ASN A 271 -6.72 6.34 8.30
C ASN A 271 -5.96 5.66 9.45
N ASN A 272 -6.34 4.43 9.80
CA ASN A 272 -5.67 3.60 10.79
C ASN A 272 -4.22 3.27 10.38
N PHE A 273 -4.00 2.93 9.11
CA PHE A 273 -2.67 2.74 8.55
C PHE A 273 -1.83 4.02 8.68
N MET A 274 -2.35 5.17 8.26
CA MET A 274 -1.63 6.45 8.37
C MET A 274 -1.27 6.81 9.81
N SER A 275 -2.12 6.46 10.77
CA SER A 275 -1.81 6.63 12.18
C SER A 275 -0.63 5.76 12.62
N VAL A 276 -0.63 4.47 12.30
CA VAL A 276 0.47 3.52 12.61
C VAL A 276 1.77 3.97 11.94
N TYR A 277 1.66 4.34 10.67
CA TYR A 277 2.76 4.87 9.89
C TYR A 277 3.38 6.09 10.55
N ALA A 278 2.59 7.11 10.88
CA ALA A 278 3.10 8.32 11.51
C ALA A 278 3.74 8.07 12.89
N HIS A 279 3.24 7.10 13.68
CA HIS A 279 3.89 6.70 14.94
C HIS A 279 5.26 6.06 14.72
N LEU A 280 5.42 5.26 13.66
CA LEU A 280 6.73 4.72 13.28
C LEU A 280 7.67 5.87 12.89
N ARG A 281 7.20 6.79 12.04
CA ARG A 281 8.02 7.89 11.51
C ARG A 281 8.43 8.92 12.57
N SER A 282 7.56 9.17 13.56
CA SER A 282 7.81 10.06 14.72
C SER A 282 8.51 9.38 15.90
N ARG A 283 8.94 8.11 15.76
CA ARG A 283 9.58 7.31 16.82
C ARG A 283 8.71 7.10 18.07
N GLN A 284 7.40 7.25 17.97
CA GLN A 284 6.44 6.93 19.03
C GLN A 284 6.08 5.44 19.03
N VAL A 285 7.09 4.57 19.07
CA VAL A 285 7.01 3.14 18.71
C VAL A 285 6.08 2.34 19.61
N HIS A 286 6.09 2.58 20.92
CA HIS A 286 5.25 1.82 21.86
C HIS A 286 3.76 2.13 21.71
N LYS A 287 3.41 3.38 21.38
CA LYS A 287 2.02 3.76 21.08
C LYS A 287 1.60 3.17 19.73
N GLY A 288 2.47 3.29 18.72
CA GLY A 288 2.27 2.70 17.39
C GLY A 288 2.01 1.20 17.45
N LEU A 289 2.79 0.45 18.26
CA LEU A 289 2.61 -0.99 18.46
C LEU A 289 1.22 -1.36 18.98
N LYS A 290 0.74 -0.66 20.02
CA LYS A 290 -0.58 -0.91 20.60
C LYS A 290 -1.69 -0.64 19.59
N LEU A 291 -1.56 0.43 18.80
CA LEU A 291 -2.51 0.76 17.74
C LEU A 291 -2.45 -0.25 16.59
N ALA A 292 -1.26 -0.70 16.20
CA ALA A 292 -1.07 -1.67 15.13
C ALA A 292 -1.76 -3.00 15.45
N GLU A 293 -1.60 -3.49 16.68
CA GLU A 293 -2.28 -4.69 17.17
C GLU A 293 -3.81 -4.57 17.05
N LYS A 294 -4.38 -3.44 17.51
CA LYS A 294 -5.82 -3.18 17.43
C LYS A 294 -6.32 -3.09 15.98
N PHE A 295 -5.60 -2.36 15.13
CA PHE A 295 -6.04 -2.05 13.77
C PHE A 295 -5.82 -3.19 12.77
N LEU A 296 -4.94 -4.15 13.09
CA LEU A 296 -4.73 -5.35 12.25
C LEU A 296 -6.04 -6.11 12.01
N LEU A 297 -6.94 -6.12 12.99
CA LEU A 297 -8.25 -6.80 12.93
C LEU A 297 -9.17 -6.23 11.85
N ASP A 298 -8.98 -4.97 11.44
CA ASP A 298 -9.79 -4.32 10.41
C ASP A 298 -9.35 -4.69 8.98
N ILE A 299 -8.22 -5.38 8.81
CA ILE A 299 -7.63 -5.66 7.50
C ILE A 299 -7.67 -7.15 7.21
N HIS A 300 -8.33 -7.53 6.11
CA HIS A 300 -8.45 -8.92 5.72
C HIS A 300 -7.09 -9.52 5.34
N TYR A 301 -6.73 -10.66 5.96
CA TYR A 301 -5.42 -11.33 5.86
C TYR A 301 -4.99 -11.68 4.43
N SER A 302 -5.93 -11.86 3.50
CA SER A 302 -5.63 -12.19 2.11
C SER A 302 -5.30 -10.97 1.23
N SER A 303 -5.42 -9.74 1.77
CA SER A 303 -5.24 -8.51 0.99
C SER A 303 -3.77 -8.10 0.93
N GLY A 304 -3.34 -7.44 -0.15
CA GLY A 304 -2.00 -6.84 -0.22
C GLY A 304 -1.77 -5.78 0.87
N ASN A 305 -2.83 -5.06 1.23
CA ASN A 305 -2.80 -4.06 2.31
C ASN A 305 -2.46 -4.70 3.67
N TRP A 306 -2.85 -5.95 3.91
CA TRP A 306 -2.49 -6.66 5.13
C TRP A 306 -0.99 -6.89 5.23
N PHE A 307 -0.34 -7.35 4.16
CA PHE A 307 1.11 -7.53 4.16
C PHE A 307 1.83 -6.20 4.33
N TYR A 308 1.39 -5.15 3.64
CA TYR A 308 1.98 -3.82 3.78
C TYR A 308 1.82 -3.23 5.19
N PHE A 309 0.67 -3.46 5.83
CA PHE A 309 0.45 -3.09 7.24
C PHE A 309 1.35 -3.92 8.18
N MET A 310 1.48 -5.22 7.93
CA MET A 310 2.35 -6.11 8.70
C MET A 310 3.83 -5.73 8.61
N GLU A 311 4.29 -5.21 7.46
CA GLU A 311 5.65 -4.66 7.34
C GLU A 311 5.88 -3.52 8.36
N HIS A 312 4.94 -2.59 8.48
CA HIS A 312 5.04 -1.48 9.43
C HIS A 312 4.89 -1.93 10.88
N TYR A 313 4.02 -2.91 11.14
CA TYR A 313 3.88 -3.50 12.46
C TYR A 313 5.17 -4.22 12.90
N PHE A 314 5.78 -4.98 11.99
CA PHE A 314 7.09 -5.60 12.21
C PHE A 314 8.16 -4.54 12.51
N LEU A 315 8.24 -3.47 11.72
CA LEU A 315 9.22 -2.39 11.94
C LEU A 315 9.02 -1.70 13.30
N LEU A 316 7.78 -1.44 13.71
CA LEU A 316 7.48 -0.94 15.05
C LEU A 316 7.99 -1.88 16.16
N ALA A 317 7.89 -3.20 15.97
CA ALA A 317 8.38 -4.18 16.94
C ALA A 317 9.92 -4.21 16.99
N MET A 318 10.57 -4.13 15.83
CA MET A 318 12.02 -4.01 15.72
C MET A 318 12.54 -2.73 16.40
N HIS A 319 11.92 -1.58 16.14
CA HIS A 319 12.31 -0.30 16.74
C HIS A 319 12.03 -0.23 18.24
N ALA A 320 11.07 -1.01 18.75
CA ALA A 320 10.79 -1.10 20.17
C ALA A 320 11.68 -2.12 20.91
N GLY A 321 12.63 -2.77 20.22
CA GLY A 321 13.45 -3.85 20.77
C GLY A 321 12.65 -5.13 21.12
N LYS A 322 11.40 -5.25 20.66
CA LYS A 322 10.52 -6.39 20.95
C LYS A 322 10.73 -7.53 19.95
N TYR A 323 11.94 -8.07 19.91
CA TYR A 323 12.34 -9.05 18.90
C TYR A 323 11.52 -10.35 18.91
N SER A 324 11.03 -10.80 20.08
CA SER A 324 10.12 -11.95 20.14
C SER A 324 8.81 -11.69 19.41
N GLN A 325 8.22 -10.49 19.59
CA GLN A 325 7.01 -10.08 18.88
C GLN A 325 7.28 -9.93 17.38
N ALA A 326 8.42 -9.33 17.01
CA ALA A 326 8.83 -9.23 15.60
C ALA A 326 8.94 -10.61 14.92
N ARG A 327 9.49 -11.61 15.62
CA ARG A 327 9.55 -13.01 15.16
C ARG A 327 8.16 -13.62 14.94
N GLU A 328 7.23 -13.39 15.86
CA GLU A 328 5.84 -13.87 15.73
C GLU A 328 5.15 -13.24 14.51
N LEU A 329 5.33 -11.94 14.30
CA LEU A 329 4.79 -11.22 13.14
C LEU A 329 5.37 -11.74 11.83
N LEU A 330 6.68 -11.98 11.77
CA LEU A 330 7.36 -12.54 10.61
C LEU A 330 6.86 -13.96 10.30
N ALA A 331 6.73 -14.80 11.32
CA ALA A 331 6.16 -16.14 11.17
C ALA A 331 4.71 -16.11 10.69
N ALA A 332 3.89 -15.18 11.19
CA ALA A 332 2.52 -14.99 10.74
C ALA A 332 2.44 -14.57 9.27
N ALA A 333 3.33 -13.67 8.84
CA ALA A 333 3.42 -13.25 7.44
C ALA A 333 3.83 -14.42 6.51
N HIS A 334 4.85 -15.20 6.87
CA HIS A 334 5.32 -16.35 6.08
C HIS A 334 4.32 -17.52 6.04
N LYS A 335 3.58 -17.77 7.13
CA LYS A 335 2.55 -18.80 7.18
C LYS A 335 1.29 -18.43 6.37
N ASN A 336 1.11 -17.16 6.03
CA ASN A 336 -0.05 -16.71 5.27
C ASN A 336 -0.02 -17.30 3.84
N PRO A 337 -1.06 -18.04 3.39
CA PRO A 337 -1.10 -18.66 2.07
C PRO A 337 -0.92 -17.68 0.90
N TYR A 338 -1.21 -16.40 1.11
CA TYR A 338 -1.11 -15.34 0.11
C TYR A 338 0.29 -14.70 0.04
N TYR A 339 1.25 -15.12 0.87
CA TYR A 339 2.63 -14.60 0.86
C TYR A 339 3.31 -14.82 -0.49
N ARG A 340 3.21 -16.02 -1.05
CA ARG A 340 3.79 -16.36 -2.37
C ARG A 340 3.17 -15.58 -3.53
N LYS A 341 1.97 -15.01 -3.33
CA LYS A 341 1.28 -14.17 -4.32
C LYS A 341 1.72 -12.70 -4.26
N GLN A 342 2.53 -12.32 -3.28
CA GLN A 342 3.12 -10.98 -3.22
C GLN A 342 4.12 -10.77 -4.35
N ARG A 343 4.31 -9.51 -4.75
CA ARG A 343 5.34 -9.15 -5.73
C ARG A 343 6.73 -9.57 -5.21
N VAL A 344 7.62 -9.99 -6.10
CA VAL A 344 9.01 -10.35 -5.76
C VAL A 344 9.69 -9.27 -4.92
N ALA A 345 9.47 -8.00 -5.28
CA ALA A 345 9.96 -6.86 -4.52
C ALA A 345 9.54 -6.83 -3.04
N ALA A 346 8.33 -7.31 -2.71
CA ALA A 346 7.84 -7.37 -1.34
C ALA A 346 8.42 -8.58 -0.60
N GLN A 347 8.52 -9.73 -1.27
CA GLN A 347 9.16 -10.92 -0.70
C GLN A 347 10.63 -10.62 -0.31
N GLN A 348 11.37 -9.97 -1.20
CA GLN A 348 12.74 -9.52 -0.93
C GLN A 348 12.87 -8.58 0.28
N ARG A 349 11.84 -7.77 0.59
CA ARG A 349 11.83 -6.94 1.81
C ARG A 349 11.67 -7.80 3.06
N TRP A 350 10.79 -8.78 3.02
CA TRP A 350 10.60 -9.73 4.13
C TRP A 350 11.86 -10.56 4.38
N ASP A 351 12.57 -10.97 3.32
CA ASP A 351 13.87 -11.66 3.46
C ASP A 351 14.90 -10.78 4.19
N LEU A 352 14.95 -9.48 3.86
CA LEU A 352 15.82 -8.52 4.54
C LEU A 352 15.40 -8.30 6.00
N PHE A 353 14.10 -8.24 6.29
CA PHE A 353 13.57 -8.16 7.65
C PHE A 353 13.93 -9.39 8.47
N GLU A 354 13.83 -10.58 7.89
CA GLU A 354 14.25 -11.83 8.51
C GLU A 354 15.74 -11.80 8.84
N ALA A 355 16.58 -11.34 7.90
CA ALA A 355 18.02 -11.25 8.10
C ALA A 355 18.39 -10.29 9.24
N TYR A 356 17.75 -9.12 9.32
CA TYR A 356 17.95 -8.18 10.42
C TYR A 356 17.49 -8.76 11.77
N LEU A 357 16.33 -9.40 11.81
CA LEU A 357 15.84 -10.06 13.01
C LEU A 357 16.79 -11.17 13.47
N HIS A 358 17.25 -12.03 12.56
CA HIS A 358 18.21 -13.08 12.88
C HIS A 358 19.54 -12.51 13.37
N PHE A 359 19.98 -11.37 12.83
CA PHE A 359 21.21 -10.72 13.27
C PHE A 359 21.13 -10.24 14.73
N VAL A 360 20.00 -9.66 15.17
CA VAL A 360 19.86 -9.14 16.55
C VAL A 360 19.27 -10.15 17.53
N PHE A 361 18.57 -11.16 17.02
CA PHE A 361 17.91 -12.20 17.81
C PHE A 361 18.14 -13.56 17.13
N PRO A 362 19.38 -14.08 17.17
CA PRO A 362 19.73 -15.31 16.48
C PRO A 362 19.01 -16.50 17.10
N GLU A 363 18.55 -17.41 16.24
CA GLU A 363 18.05 -18.70 16.66
C GLU A 363 19.15 -19.75 16.58
N SER A 364 19.14 -20.71 17.50
CA SER A 364 20.16 -21.77 17.59
C SER A 364 20.17 -22.75 16.41
N SER A 365 19.42 -22.51 15.33
CA SER A 365 19.32 -23.38 14.16
C SER A 365 20.53 -23.21 13.22
N PRO A 366 21.37 -24.24 13.01
CA PRO A 366 22.52 -24.15 12.10
C PRO A 366 22.13 -23.87 10.65
N LEU A 367 20.97 -24.38 10.21
CA LEU A 367 20.45 -24.13 8.87
C LEU A 367 20.09 -22.66 8.66
N ARG A 368 19.47 -22.02 9.66
CA ARG A 368 19.16 -20.58 9.60
C ARG A 368 20.42 -19.74 9.61
N ALA A 369 21.41 -20.10 10.42
CA ALA A 369 22.71 -19.44 10.42
C ALA A 369 23.41 -19.52 9.05
N MET A 370 23.39 -20.69 8.40
CA MET A 370 23.93 -20.86 7.05
C MET A 370 23.16 -20.04 6.00
N HIS A 371 21.83 -20.04 6.05
CA HIS A 371 21.00 -19.23 5.13
C HIS A 371 21.26 -17.74 5.31
N PHE A 372 21.36 -17.28 6.55
CA PHE A 372 21.73 -15.91 6.88
C PHE A 372 23.11 -15.55 6.34
N ALA A 373 24.13 -16.37 6.59
CA ALA A 373 25.48 -16.12 6.07
C ALA A 373 25.49 -16.02 4.54
N ARG A 374 24.77 -16.92 3.85
CA ARG A 374 24.60 -16.86 2.39
C ARG A 374 23.87 -15.59 1.93
N PHE A 375 22.81 -15.20 2.61
CA PHE A 375 22.06 -13.98 2.29
C PHE A 375 22.95 -12.75 2.43
N VAL A 376 23.65 -12.62 3.55
CA VAL A 376 24.55 -11.48 3.81
C VAL A 376 25.68 -11.43 2.78
N GLN A 377 26.24 -12.57 2.38
CA GLN A 377 27.31 -12.61 1.37
C GLN A 377 26.80 -12.36 -0.04
N SER A 378 25.55 -12.72 -0.33
CA SER A 378 24.89 -12.37 -1.59
C SER A 378 24.62 -10.86 -1.64
N VAL A 379 24.84 -10.24 -2.80
CA VAL A 379 24.50 -8.82 -3.02
C VAL A 379 23.29 -8.78 -3.94
N PRO A 380 22.06 -8.66 -3.41
CA PRO A 380 20.94 -8.32 -4.26
C PRO A 380 21.07 -6.85 -4.66
N ASP A 381 21.24 -6.57 -5.95
CA ASP A 381 21.06 -5.22 -6.48
C ASP A 381 19.57 -4.90 -6.51
N PHE A 382 19.09 -4.07 -5.57
CA PHE A 382 17.76 -3.49 -5.72
C PHE A 382 17.82 -2.34 -6.73
N SER A 383 16.78 -2.22 -7.56
CA SER A 383 16.63 -1.13 -8.53
C SER A 383 16.80 0.25 -7.90
N ARG A 384 17.18 1.25 -8.71
CA ARG A 384 17.43 2.64 -8.28
C ARG A 384 16.30 3.28 -7.46
N ASP A 385 15.07 2.78 -7.57
CA ASP A 385 13.89 3.26 -6.84
C ASP A 385 13.79 2.76 -5.39
N LYS A 386 14.81 2.02 -4.90
CA LYS A 386 14.81 1.35 -3.58
C LYS A 386 16.11 1.59 -2.78
N GLN A 387 16.62 2.81 -2.84
CA GLN A 387 17.93 3.18 -2.26
C GLN A 387 18.06 2.84 -0.77
N GLY A 388 16.99 3.02 0.03
CA GLY A 388 17.00 2.71 1.46
C GLY A 388 17.31 1.24 1.79
N TYR A 389 16.80 0.28 1.01
CA TYR A 389 17.08 -1.14 1.25
C TYR A 389 18.51 -1.54 0.89
N ASN A 390 19.08 -0.91 -0.14
CA ASN A 390 20.50 -1.11 -0.48
C ASN A 390 21.41 -0.66 0.67
N ILE A 391 21.11 0.49 1.30
CA ILE A 391 21.84 0.97 2.47
C ILE A 391 21.72 -0.03 3.63
N ALA A 392 20.50 -0.50 3.90
CA ALA A 392 20.27 -1.48 4.96
C ALA A 392 21.06 -2.79 4.75
N ILE A 393 21.19 -3.28 3.52
CA ILE A 393 21.99 -4.48 3.23
C ILE A 393 23.47 -4.24 3.50
N LEU A 394 24.00 -3.10 3.04
CA LEU A 394 25.41 -2.76 3.23
C LEU A 394 25.76 -2.59 4.72
N ILE A 395 24.83 -2.01 5.51
CA ILE A 395 24.97 -1.93 6.97
C ILE A 395 24.98 -3.33 7.58
N LEU A 396 24.04 -4.20 7.21
CA LEU A 396 23.97 -5.56 7.74
C LEU A 396 25.24 -6.36 7.42
N GLN A 397 25.75 -6.24 6.19
CA GLN A 397 27.01 -6.84 5.77
C GLN A 397 28.19 -6.35 6.61
N PHE A 398 28.31 -5.03 6.80
CA PHE A 398 29.36 -4.45 7.63
C PHE A 398 29.32 -5.02 9.05
N LEU A 399 28.13 -5.02 9.67
CA LEU A 399 27.95 -5.50 11.04
C LEU A 399 28.17 -7.03 11.17
N TYR A 400 27.84 -7.81 10.14
CA TYR A 400 28.13 -9.24 10.09
C TYR A 400 29.64 -9.53 10.08
N PHE A 401 30.39 -8.92 9.16
CA PHE A 401 31.84 -9.12 9.10
C PHE A 401 32.54 -8.57 10.34
N LEU A 402 32.00 -7.48 10.92
CA LEU A 402 32.47 -6.98 12.21
C LEU A 402 32.21 -8.00 13.32
N ARG A 403 31.05 -8.65 13.38
CA ARG A 403 30.80 -9.68 14.39
C ARG A 403 31.72 -10.89 14.27
N ASN A 404 32.07 -11.29 13.04
CA ASN A 404 32.86 -12.49 12.77
C ASN A 404 34.39 -12.26 12.75
N HIS A 405 34.86 -11.05 13.01
CA HIS A 405 36.29 -10.70 12.92
C HIS A 405 36.92 -10.86 11.52
N GLU A 406 36.10 -10.88 10.47
CA GLU A 406 36.53 -11.02 9.08
C GLU A 406 37.00 -9.66 8.52
N THR A 407 38.16 -9.19 8.98
CA THR A 407 38.66 -7.82 8.73
C THR A 407 38.85 -7.53 7.23
N ASP A 408 39.39 -8.46 6.45
CA ASP A 408 39.62 -8.28 5.01
C ASP A 408 38.29 -8.11 4.25
N ALA A 409 37.31 -8.96 4.55
CA ALA A 409 35.97 -8.87 3.97
C ALA A 409 35.28 -7.56 4.37
N LEU A 410 35.44 -7.13 5.62
CA LEU A 410 34.91 -5.86 6.11
C LEU A 410 35.50 -4.66 5.35
N LEU A 411 36.82 -4.63 5.14
CA LEU A 411 37.50 -3.56 4.40
C LEU A 411 37.02 -3.48 2.94
N ALA A 412 36.85 -4.62 2.27
CA ALA A 412 36.29 -4.66 0.91
C ALA A 412 34.86 -4.08 0.86
N ARG A 413 34.01 -4.38 1.86
CA ARG A 413 32.65 -3.81 1.94
C ARG A 413 32.65 -2.32 2.27
N LEU A 414 33.61 -1.87 3.08
CA LEU A 414 33.79 -0.46 3.41
C LEU A 414 34.04 0.40 2.16
N GLU A 415 34.82 -0.09 1.20
CA GLU A 415 35.00 0.59 -0.08
C GLU A 415 33.69 0.68 -0.89
N GLY A 416 32.90 -0.40 -0.90
CA GLY A 416 31.57 -0.41 -1.51
C GLY A 416 30.65 0.65 -0.90
N LEU A 417 30.63 0.74 0.44
CA LEU A 417 29.90 1.76 1.20
C LEU A 417 30.34 3.20 0.83
N ARG A 418 31.66 3.45 0.76
CA ARG A 418 32.18 4.77 0.35
C ARG A 418 31.76 5.15 -1.07
N LYS A 419 31.88 4.21 -2.02
CA LYS A 419 31.45 4.41 -3.41
C LYS A 419 29.95 4.67 -3.49
N TYR A 420 29.15 3.96 -2.70
CA TYR A 420 27.70 4.16 -2.63
C TYR A 420 27.34 5.54 -2.07
N GLN A 421 27.94 5.93 -0.95
CA GLN A 421 27.74 7.25 -0.33
C GLN A 421 28.03 8.39 -1.32
N GLN A 422 29.15 8.30 -2.05
CA GLN A 422 29.52 9.31 -3.04
C GLN A 422 28.57 9.39 -4.23
N ARG A 423 27.94 8.29 -4.62
CA ARG A 423 27.03 8.21 -5.79
C ARG A 423 25.58 8.54 -5.45
N HIS A 424 25.12 8.20 -4.24
CA HIS A 424 23.69 8.16 -3.91
C HIS A 424 23.29 8.99 -2.68
N LEU A 425 24.23 9.37 -1.80
CA LEU A 425 23.91 10.04 -0.54
C LEU A 425 24.49 11.47 -0.51
N ARG A 426 23.99 12.34 -1.39
CA ARG A 426 24.40 13.76 -1.46
C ARG A 426 23.36 14.73 -0.90
N ASP A 427 22.12 14.30 -0.76
CA ASP A 427 21.02 15.16 -0.37
C ASP A 427 20.87 15.26 1.14
N ALA A 428 20.38 16.42 1.63
CA ALA A 428 20.16 16.70 3.05
C ALA A 428 19.25 15.66 3.74
N ALA A 429 18.37 15.02 3.00
CA ALA A 429 17.49 14.01 3.54
C ALA A 429 18.12 12.62 3.70
N THR A 430 19.31 12.39 3.13
CA THR A 430 20.10 11.19 3.42
C THR A 430 21.07 11.40 4.58
N LEU A 431 20.96 12.53 5.29
CA LEU A 431 21.90 12.93 6.33
C LEU A 431 22.00 11.90 7.46
N ARG A 432 20.89 11.27 7.87
CA ARG A 432 20.90 10.22 8.91
C ARG A 432 21.75 9.04 8.47
N SER A 433 21.50 8.51 7.27
CA SER A 433 22.29 7.44 6.68
C SER A 433 23.76 7.84 6.50
N GLN A 434 24.03 9.06 6.03
CA GLN A 434 25.41 9.57 5.92
C GLN A 434 26.13 9.62 7.27
N LEU A 435 25.46 10.09 8.32
CA LEU A 435 26.04 10.18 9.67
C LEU A 435 26.34 8.78 10.20
N PHE A 436 25.39 7.85 10.09
CA PHE A 436 25.60 6.49 10.55
C PHE A 436 26.72 5.78 9.78
N LEU A 437 26.78 5.91 8.46
CA LEU A 437 27.89 5.36 7.67
C LEU A 437 29.26 5.96 8.06
N ARG A 438 29.31 7.26 8.40
CA ARG A 438 30.53 7.89 8.95
C ARG A 438 30.92 7.29 10.31
N MET A 439 29.95 6.91 11.14
CA MET A 439 30.21 6.24 12.41
C MET A 439 30.77 4.83 12.20
N LEU A 440 30.25 4.06 11.23
CA LEU A 440 30.83 2.76 10.86
C LEU A 440 32.27 2.90 10.30
N LEU A 441 32.50 3.91 9.46
CA LEU A 441 33.83 4.24 8.94
C LEU A 441 34.82 4.62 10.05
N LEU A 442 34.34 5.31 11.08
CA LEU A 442 35.15 5.70 12.23
C LEU A 442 35.68 4.48 12.99
N VAL A 443 34.86 3.43 13.15
CA VAL A 443 35.28 2.18 13.83
C VAL A 443 36.53 1.59 13.16
N VAL A 444 36.56 1.56 11.83
CA VAL A 444 37.71 1.06 11.07
C VAL A 444 38.90 2.00 11.16
N LYS A 445 38.66 3.32 11.06
CA LYS A 445 39.72 4.34 11.14
C LYS A 445 40.44 4.33 12.49
N GLU A 446 39.75 3.96 13.56
CA GLU A 446 40.31 3.85 14.90
C GLU A 446 40.79 2.42 15.23
N ASP A 447 41.05 1.60 14.21
CA ASP A 447 41.56 0.23 14.33
C ASP A 447 40.72 -0.66 15.27
N PHE A 448 39.40 -0.47 15.24
CA PHE A 448 38.43 -1.18 16.09
C PHE A 448 38.64 -0.92 17.59
N ASN A 449 39.29 0.20 17.95
CA ASN A 449 39.48 0.61 19.33
C ASN A 449 38.17 1.15 19.91
N LEU A 450 37.62 0.44 20.89
CA LEU A 450 36.34 0.77 21.52
C LEU A 450 36.34 2.18 22.14
N LYS A 451 37.38 2.52 22.93
CA LYS A 451 37.44 3.80 23.65
C LYS A 451 37.50 4.99 22.68
N ASN A 452 38.34 4.89 21.66
CA ASN A 452 38.47 5.93 20.64
C ASN A 452 37.20 6.05 19.81
N SER A 453 36.59 4.93 19.43
CA SER A 453 35.32 4.89 18.68
C SER A 453 34.17 5.54 19.46
N ILE A 454 34.05 5.28 20.76
CA ILE A 454 33.07 5.95 21.64
C ILE A 454 33.34 7.45 21.69
N LYS A 455 34.57 7.85 22.05
CA LYS A 455 34.94 9.25 22.26
C LYS A 455 34.72 10.09 21.00
N LYS A 456 35.18 9.60 19.85
CA LYS A 456 35.08 10.32 18.57
C LYS A 456 33.69 10.17 17.93
N GLY A 457 32.98 9.07 18.21
CA GLY A 457 31.64 8.81 17.70
C GLY A 457 30.55 9.65 18.38
N GLN A 458 30.79 10.13 19.61
CA GLN A 458 29.80 10.87 20.40
C GLN A 458 29.24 12.11 19.69
N VAL A 459 30.10 12.85 18.97
CA VAL A 459 29.68 14.04 18.22
C VAL A 459 28.73 13.65 17.07
N LEU A 460 29.04 12.56 16.35
CA LEU A 460 28.20 12.07 15.27
C LEU A 460 26.88 11.50 15.79
N LEU A 461 26.91 10.79 16.93
CA LEU A 461 25.71 10.25 17.57
C LEU A 461 24.76 11.35 18.06
N THR A 462 25.31 12.40 18.66
CA THR A 462 24.51 13.55 19.13
C THR A 462 23.82 14.22 17.94
N ARG A 463 24.57 14.47 16.86
CA ARG A 463 24.00 15.01 15.63
C ARG A 463 22.98 14.06 15.00
N LEU A 464 23.21 12.76 15.02
CA LEU A 464 22.26 11.76 14.49
C LEU A 464 20.93 11.81 15.25
N ARG A 465 20.95 11.97 16.58
CA ARG A 465 19.73 12.09 17.41
C ARG A 465 18.93 13.36 17.13
N GLU A 466 19.60 14.45 16.75
CA GLU A 466 18.97 15.74 16.42
C GLU A 466 18.33 15.76 15.03
N VAL A 467 18.82 14.95 14.09
CA VAL A 467 18.30 14.93 12.72
C VAL A 467 16.95 14.18 12.68
N PRO A 468 15.84 14.84 12.30
CA PRO A 468 14.54 14.18 12.20
C PRO A 468 14.55 13.12 11.11
N GLN A 469 13.63 12.16 11.18
CA GLN A 469 13.48 11.20 10.07
C GLN A 469 13.11 11.95 8.78
N PRO A 470 13.75 11.65 7.65
CA PRO A 470 13.49 12.36 6.40
C PRO A 470 12.07 12.11 5.90
N GLY A 471 11.42 13.07 5.23
CA GLY A 471 10.09 12.85 4.63
C GLY A 471 10.04 11.71 3.60
N GLU A 472 8.85 11.31 3.15
CA GLU A 472 8.64 10.18 2.19
C GLU A 472 9.45 10.26 0.90
N ALA A 473 9.83 11.47 0.49
CA ALA A 473 10.54 11.73 -0.76
C ALA A 473 11.87 10.97 -0.91
N PHE A 474 12.42 10.38 0.16
CA PHE A 474 13.76 9.80 0.20
C PHE A 474 13.79 8.30 0.51
N ALA A 475 12.64 7.67 0.82
CA ALA A 475 12.49 6.22 1.00
C ALA A 475 13.55 5.53 1.90
N GLU A 476 14.10 6.24 2.90
CA GLU A 476 14.98 5.63 3.89
C GLU A 476 14.12 4.95 4.96
N ILE A 477 14.20 3.62 5.02
CA ILE A 477 13.56 2.82 6.07
C ILE A 477 14.67 2.25 6.95
N GLU A 478 14.83 2.82 8.13
CA GLU A 478 15.62 2.22 9.20
C GLU A 478 14.89 0.95 9.66
N ILE A 479 15.47 -0.25 9.44
CA ILE A 479 14.86 -1.50 9.97
C ILE A 479 15.03 -1.56 11.49
N ILE A 480 16.20 -1.12 11.95
CA ILE A 480 16.52 -0.82 13.34
C ILE A 480 17.03 0.62 13.36
N PRO A 481 16.62 1.46 14.33
CA PRO A 481 17.15 2.81 14.47
C PRO A 481 18.68 2.82 14.48
N TYR A 482 19.27 3.79 13.79
CA TYR A 482 20.73 3.87 13.67
C TYR A 482 21.44 4.11 15.01
N GLU A 483 20.76 4.74 15.96
CA GLU A 483 21.23 4.89 17.34
C GLU A 483 21.38 3.52 18.02
N ASP A 484 20.38 2.65 17.88
CA ASP A 484 20.40 1.30 18.47
C ASP A 484 21.41 0.41 17.74
N LEU A 485 21.53 0.55 16.42
CA LEU A 485 22.57 -0.14 15.65
C LEU A 485 23.98 0.32 16.03
N TRP A 486 24.15 1.59 16.40
CA TRP A 486 25.44 2.07 16.89
C TRP A 486 25.77 1.44 18.25
N GLU A 487 24.81 1.36 19.16
CA GLU A 487 24.99 0.67 20.44
C GLU A 487 25.36 -0.80 20.22
N LEU A 488 24.67 -1.49 19.31
CA LEU A 488 24.99 -2.86 18.92
C LEU A 488 26.40 -2.98 18.31
N THR A 489 26.83 -1.99 17.51
CA THR A 489 28.19 -1.94 16.96
C THR A 489 29.23 -1.87 18.08
N LEU A 490 29.00 -1.04 19.08
CA LEU A 490 29.88 -0.92 20.24
C LEU A 490 29.88 -2.19 21.10
N ASP A 491 28.75 -2.88 21.23
CA ASP A 491 28.67 -4.18 21.92
C ASP A 491 29.49 -5.26 21.22
N ILE A 492 29.43 -5.33 19.89
CA ILE A 492 30.28 -6.23 19.10
C ILE A 492 31.76 -5.91 19.36
N LEU A 493 32.14 -4.63 19.36
CA LEU A 493 33.51 -4.23 19.67
C LEU A 493 33.93 -4.57 21.11
N ARG A 494 33.02 -4.49 22.09
CA ARG A 494 33.32 -4.92 23.48
C ARG A 494 33.70 -6.39 23.51
N GLN A 495 32.91 -7.24 22.84
CA GLN A 495 33.18 -8.67 22.75
C GLN A 495 34.53 -8.97 22.09
N TRP A 496 34.96 -8.17 21.11
CA TRP A 496 36.30 -8.31 20.53
C TRP A 496 37.43 -8.15 21.55
N HIS A 497 37.32 -7.18 22.46
CA HIS A 497 38.37 -6.89 23.45
C HIS A 497 38.38 -7.88 24.63
N ASP A 498 37.30 -8.63 24.83
CA ASP A 498 37.21 -9.66 25.86
C ASP A 498 37.71 -11.04 25.38
N VAL A 499 37.68 -11.31 24.07
CA VAL A 499 38.15 -12.57 23.46
C VAL A 499 39.65 -12.55 23.10
N ASP A 500 40.27 -11.37 22.97
CA ASP A 500 41.71 -11.22 22.65
C ASP A 500 42.49 -10.50 23.79
N PRO A 501 43.05 -11.26 24.76
CA PRO A 501 43.86 -10.69 25.84
C PRO A 501 45.14 -10.00 25.37
N GLN A 502 45.64 -10.28 24.15
CA GLN A 502 46.92 -9.75 23.68
C GLN A 502 46.84 -8.27 23.26
N ARG A 503 45.64 -7.74 22.98
CA ARG A 503 45.44 -6.29 22.74
C ARG A 503 45.36 -5.45 24.01
N LYS A 504 45.12 -6.04 25.18
CA LYS A 504 45.19 -5.30 26.48
C LYS A 504 46.60 -4.83 26.81
N LEU A 505 47.64 -5.45 26.20
CA LEU A 505 49.06 -5.19 26.44
C LEU A 505 49.67 -4.10 25.54
N LYS A 506 48.93 -3.53 24.58
CA LYS A 506 49.35 -2.35 23.80
C LYS A 506 48.54 -1.10 24.20
N LYS A 507 48.40 -0.86 25.50
CA LYS A 507 47.89 0.39 26.07
C LYS A 507 49.02 1.35 26.39
#